data_AF-A0AAN8SU28-F1
#
_entry.id   AF-A0AAN8SU28-F1
#
_cell.length_a   1.000
_cell.length_b   1.000
_cell.length_c   1.000
_cell.angle_alpha   90.00
_cell.angle_beta   90.00
_cell.angle_gamma   90.00
#
_symmetry.space_group_name_H-M   'P 1'
#
loop_
_entity.id
_entity.type
_entity.pdbx_description
1 polymer ?
#
loop_
_entity_poly.entity_id
_entity_poly.type
_entity_poly.pdbx_seq_one_letter_code
_entity_poly.pdbx_strand_id
1 'polypeptide(L)'
;MFRERVRRVIQPPAQENIDKLEKVVKEGNYYGAQQMYKSTSARYASAERYSDALNVLQSGACLQLDKAQITCGAELSLLFAETLAKSKVPYDEDTLDRVKKIFKKFPRLSVPQHLELADDDDLQKLSEAIAAAKTRVEGCSSFLKAAIKLDTISFVAANPHIFIYVYPLP
;
A
#
# COMPACT_ATOMS: atom_id res chain seq x y z
N MET A 1 18.36 37.30 -10.81
CA MET A 1 19.33 36.32 -10.26
C MET A 1 18.68 34.95 -10.20
N PHE A 2 19.05 34.07 -11.13
CA PHE A 2 18.64 32.66 -11.17
C PHE A 2 19.32 31.92 -10.02
N ARG A 3 18.56 31.50 -9.00
CA ARG A 3 19.09 30.63 -7.96
C ARG A 3 19.12 29.21 -8.49
N GLU A 4 20.27 28.79 -9.01
CA GLU A 4 20.63 27.38 -9.12
C GLU A 4 20.53 26.73 -7.74
N ARG A 5 19.40 26.05 -7.48
CA ARG A 5 19.31 25.05 -6.41
C ARG A 5 19.22 23.67 -7.05
N VAL A 6 20.32 23.25 -7.67
CA VAL A 6 20.50 21.86 -8.07
C VAL A 6 21.70 21.29 -7.31
N ARG A 7 21.63 21.32 -5.98
CA ARG A 7 22.21 20.22 -5.22
C ARG A 7 21.18 19.09 -5.28
N ARG A 8 21.21 18.30 -6.35
CA ARG A 8 20.64 16.95 -6.31
C ARG A 8 21.47 16.22 -5.26
N VAL A 9 21.05 16.27 -4.00
CA VAL A 9 21.51 15.31 -3.00
C VAL A 9 21.19 13.96 -3.62
N ILE A 10 22.24 13.22 -4.00
CA ILE A 10 22.09 11.90 -4.58
C ILE A 10 21.43 11.06 -3.49
N GLN A 11 20.11 10.84 -3.65
CA GLN A 11 19.34 10.03 -2.72
C GLN A 11 19.93 8.62 -2.75
N PRO A 12 20.19 8.01 -1.58
CA PRO A 12 20.77 6.68 -1.52
C PRO A 12 19.90 5.66 -2.27
N PRO A 13 20.45 4.50 -2.64
CA PRO A 13 19.66 3.42 -3.24
C PRO A 13 18.47 3.04 -2.36
N ALA A 14 17.36 2.60 -2.95
CA ALA A 14 16.17 2.20 -2.18
C ALA A 14 16.51 1.16 -1.10
N GLN A 15 17.41 0.22 -1.41
CA GLN A 15 17.80 -0.85 -0.50
C GLN A 15 18.38 -0.32 0.82
N GLU A 16 19.27 0.68 0.77
CA GLU A 16 19.87 1.22 1.99
C GLU A 16 18.83 1.89 2.90
N ASN A 17 17.85 2.59 2.30
CA ASN A 17 16.75 3.17 3.05
C ASN A 17 15.80 2.09 3.59
N ILE A 18 15.53 1.05 2.81
CA ILE A 18 14.74 -0.10 3.27
C ILE A 18 15.39 -0.71 4.51
N ASP A 19 16.68 -1.04 4.45
CA ASP A 19 17.40 -1.67 5.57
C ASP A 19 17.33 -0.82 6.86
N LYS A 20 17.42 0.51 6.74
CA LYS A 20 17.27 1.44 7.87
C LYS A 20 15.85 1.41 8.43
N LEU A 21 14.84 1.48 7.55
CA LEU A 21 13.43 1.49 7.96
C LEU A 21 13.00 0.16 8.59
N GLU A 22 13.52 -0.96 8.09
CA GLU A 22 13.28 -2.27 8.70
C GLU A 22 13.79 -2.35 10.14
N LYS A 23 14.93 -1.71 10.45
CA LYS A 23 15.44 -1.64 11.83
C LYS A 23 14.48 -0.89 12.74
N VAL A 24 13.97 0.26 12.31
CA VAL A 24 12.98 1.05 13.08
C VAL A 24 11.71 0.24 13.36
N VAL A 25 11.25 -0.56 12.39
CA VAL A 25 10.12 -1.48 12.60
C VAL A 25 10.47 -2.58 13.60
N LYS A 26 11.67 -3.16 13.51
CA LYS A 26 12.15 -4.21 14.44
C LYS A 26 12.32 -3.68 15.87
N GLU A 27 12.62 -2.39 16.03
CA GLU A 27 12.66 -1.67 17.32
C GLU A 27 11.25 -1.38 17.89
N GLY A 28 10.19 -1.74 17.18
CA GLY A 28 8.80 -1.59 17.63
C GLY A 28 8.18 -0.21 17.35
N ASN A 29 8.91 0.71 16.72
CA ASN A 29 8.38 2.02 16.34
C ASN A 29 7.62 1.95 15.00
N TYR A 30 6.48 1.26 15.02
CA TYR A 30 5.69 0.96 13.82
C TYR A 30 5.14 2.22 13.14
N TYR A 31 4.55 3.13 13.91
CA TYR A 31 3.99 4.37 13.38
C TYR A 31 5.08 5.32 12.87
N GLY A 32 6.18 5.47 13.63
CA GLY A 32 7.33 6.27 13.18
C GLY A 32 7.93 5.72 11.89
N ALA A 33 8.15 4.40 11.82
CA ALA A 33 8.59 3.75 10.60
C ALA A 33 7.63 4.00 9.43
N GLN A 34 6.32 3.90 9.65
CA GLN A 34 5.31 4.18 8.63
C GLN A 34 5.46 5.59 8.05
N GLN A 35 5.59 6.61 8.89
CA GLN A 35 5.78 7.99 8.42
C GLN A 35 7.09 8.15 7.65
N MET A 36 8.15 7.45 8.07
CA MET A 36 9.42 7.46 7.35
C MET A 36 9.33 6.73 5.99
N TYR A 37 8.59 5.62 5.88
CA TYR A 37 8.29 4.96 4.61
C TYR A 37 7.56 5.91 3.66
N LYS A 38 6.50 6.60 4.13
CA LYS A 38 5.74 7.58 3.35
C LYS A 38 6.61 8.74 2.86
N SER A 39 7.40 9.33 3.77
CA SER A 39 8.29 10.45 3.42
C SER A 39 9.37 10.02 2.42
N THR A 40 9.94 8.82 2.58
CA THR A 40 10.99 8.32 1.70
C THR A 40 10.47 7.99 0.31
N SER A 41 9.34 7.30 0.20
CA SER A 41 8.73 6.98 -1.10
C SER A 41 8.26 8.24 -1.83
N ALA A 42 7.69 9.22 -1.13
CA ALA A 42 7.30 10.51 -1.72
C ALA A 42 8.51 11.23 -2.33
N ARG A 43 9.65 11.25 -1.63
CA ARG A 43 10.89 11.84 -2.15
C ARG A 43 11.41 11.14 -3.42
N TYR A 44 11.33 9.81 -3.49
CA TYR A 44 11.69 9.08 -4.71
C TYR A 44 10.71 9.36 -5.85
N ALA A 45 9.40 9.36 -5.57
CA ALA A 45 8.37 9.65 -6.57
C ALA A 45 8.49 11.08 -7.13
N SER A 46 8.79 12.08 -6.29
CA SER A 46 9.06 13.46 -6.74
C SER A 46 10.31 13.60 -7.61
N ALA A 47 11.23 12.63 -7.53
CA ALA A 47 12.40 12.55 -8.39
C ALA A 47 12.18 11.61 -9.59
N GLU A 48 10.93 11.24 -9.88
CA GLU A 48 10.53 10.30 -10.95
C GLU A 48 11.15 8.90 -10.82
N ARG A 49 11.73 8.58 -9.65
CA ARG A 49 12.29 7.27 -9.32
C ARG A 49 11.19 6.35 -8.81
N TYR A 50 10.20 6.07 -9.65
CA TYR A 50 9.02 5.29 -9.25
C TYR A 50 9.36 3.86 -8.84
N SER A 51 10.31 3.20 -9.50
CA SER A 51 10.77 1.86 -9.10
C SER A 51 11.26 1.83 -7.66
N ASP A 52 12.11 2.79 -7.27
CA ASP A 52 12.61 2.92 -5.90
C ASP A 52 11.49 3.21 -4.90
N ALA A 53 10.55 4.12 -5.26
CA ALA A 53 9.40 4.43 -4.41
C ALA A 53 8.52 3.19 -4.16
N LEU A 54 8.26 2.41 -5.21
CA LEU A 54 7.46 1.19 -5.14
C LEU A 54 8.16 0.10 -4.32
N ASN A 55 9.49 -0.03 -4.43
CA ASN A 55 10.26 -0.98 -3.64
C ASN A 55 10.19 -0.66 -2.14
N VAL A 56 10.34 0.61 -1.79
CA VAL A 56 10.21 1.11 -0.41
C VAL A 56 8.80 0.85 0.13
N LEU A 57 7.76 1.18 -0.64
CA LEU A 57 6.37 1.00 -0.24
C LEU A 57 5.98 -0.47 -0.08
N GLN A 58 6.38 -1.32 -1.02
CA GLN A 58 6.11 -2.75 -0.95
C GLN A 58 6.80 -3.40 0.26
N SER A 59 8.07 -3.06 0.52
CA SER A 59 8.80 -3.55 1.69
C SER A 59 8.09 -3.14 2.99
N GLY A 60 7.79 -1.85 3.14
CA GLY A 60 7.09 -1.33 4.32
C GLY A 60 5.70 -1.94 4.53
N ALA A 61 4.91 -2.06 3.45
CA ALA A 61 3.59 -2.69 3.52
C ALA A 61 3.68 -4.15 3.98
N CYS A 62 4.55 -4.96 3.37
CA CYS A 62 4.71 -6.36 3.74
C CYS A 62 5.16 -6.51 5.20
N LEU A 63 6.16 -5.73 5.61
CA LEU A 63 6.74 -5.84 6.94
C LEU A 63 5.75 -5.42 8.05
N GLN A 64 5.00 -4.33 7.84
CA GLN A 64 3.99 -3.88 8.80
C GLN A 64 2.85 -4.91 8.94
N LEU A 65 2.38 -5.46 7.81
CA LEU A 65 1.36 -6.51 7.81
C LEU A 65 1.86 -7.79 8.51
N ASP A 66 3.11 -8.18 8.31
CA ASP A 66 3.75 -9.32 9.00
C ASP A 66 3.85 -9.10 10.53
N LYS A 67 3.89 -7.85 10.98
CA LYS A 67 3.90 -7.47 12.41
C LYS A 67 2.50 -7.19 12.96
N ALA A 68 1.45 -7.62 12.25
CA ALA A 68 0.04 -7.36 12.57
C ALA A 68 -0.31 -5.87 12.71
N GLN A 69 0.50 -4.97 12.14
CA GLN A 69 0.23 -3.52 12.09
C GLN A 69 -0.63 -3.21 10.88
N ILE A 70 -1.88 -3.64 10.95
CA ILE A 70 -2.81 -3.70 9.81
C ILE A 70 -3.05 -2.29 9.25
N THR A 71 -3.35 -1.31 10.11
CA THR A 71 -3.58 0.06 9.69
C THR A 71 -2.36 0.66 9.00
N CYS A 72 -1.17 0.47 9.57
CA CYS A 72 0.07 0.98 9.00
C CYS A 72 0.37 0.33 7.64
N GLY A 73 0.26 -1.00 7.57
CA GLY A 73 0.50 -1.76 6.35
C GLY A 73 -0.52 -1.49 5.25
N ALA A 74 -1.79 -1.31 5.60
CA ALA A 74 -2.86 -0.99 4.66
C ALA A 74 -2.66 0.39 4.03
N GLU A 75 -2.29 1.40 4.81
CA GLU A 75 -2.04 2.75 4.29
C GLU A 75 -0.83 2.77 3.33
N LEU A 76 0.25 2.04 3.65
CA LEU A 76 1.39 1.89 2.74
C LEU A 76 1.02 1.11 1.47
N SER A 77 0.13 0.11 1.57
CA SER A 77 -0.40 -0.63 0.43
C SER A 77 -1.24 0.25 -0.49
N LEU A 78 -2.09 1.11 0.08
CA LEU A 78 -2.86 2.08 -0.70
C LEU A 78 -1.94 3.06 -1.42
N LEU A 79 -0.93 3.60 -0.72
CA LEU A 79 0.05 4.51 -1.32
C LEU A 79 0.89 3.82 -2.41
N PHE A 80 1.16 2.52 -2.28
CA PHE A 80 1.78 1.72 -3.35
C PHE A 80 0.90 1.73 -4.62
N ALA A 81 -0.40 1.45 -4.49
CA ALA A 81 -1.33 1.48 -5.63
C ALA A 81 -1.44 2.88 -6.25
N GLU A 82 -1.52 3.93 -5.43
CA GLU A 82 -1.53 5.32 -5.93
C GLU A 82 -0.23 5.70 -6.65
N THR A 83 0.91 5.18 -6.18
CA THR A 83 2.22 5.42 -6.81
C THR A 83 2.32 4.70 -8.15
N LEU A 84 1.79 3.48 -8.27
CA LEU A 84 1.66 2.79 -9.55
C LEU A 84 0.86 3.64 -10.54
N ALA A 85 -0.27 4.23 -10.11
CA ALA A 85 -1.08 5.14 -10.94
C ALA A 85 -0.28 6.30 -11.54
N LYS A 86 0.64 6.86 -10.74
CA LYS A 86 1.46 8.02 -11.13
C LYS A 86 2.63 7.62 -12.01
N SER A 87 3.15 6.41 -11.84
CA SER A 87 4.38 5.96 -12.49
C SER A 87 4.28 5.76 -14.01
N LYS A 88 3.08 5.78 -14.58
CA LYS A 88 2.79 5.42 -15.98
C LYS A 88 3.36 4.05 -16.40
N VAL A 89 3.72 3.21 -15.43
CA VAL A 89 4.23 1.86 -15.68
C VAL A 89 3.07 1.02 -16.25
N PRO A 90 3.27 0.30 -17.36
CA PRO A 90 2.27 -0.63 -17.88
C PRO A 90 1.91 -1.64 -16.80
N TYR A 91 0.63 -1.94 -16.64
CA TYR A 91 0.21 -3.00 -15.73
C TYR A 91 0.63 -4.35 -16.32
N ASP A 92 1.79 -4.84 -15.91
CA ASP A 92 2.41 -6.09 -16.37
C ASP A 92 2.38 -7.18 -15.29
N GLU A 93 2.93 -8.35 -15.63
CA GLU A 93 2.93 -9.50 -14.72
C GLU A 93 3.73 -9.23 -13.44
N ASP A 94 4.82 -8.45 -13.51
CA ASP A 94 5.59 -8.04 -12.32
C ASP A 94 4.75 -7.16 -11.40
N THR A 95 4.06 -6.17 -11.95
CA THR A 95 3.16 -5.30 -11.18
C THR A 95 2.07 -6.11 -10.48
N LEU A 96 1.45 -7.05 -11.19
CA LEU A 96 0.44 -7.95 -10.64
C LEU A 96 1.01 -8.83 -9.52
N ASP A 97 2.22 -9.37 -9.69
CA ASP A 97 2.87 -10.21 -8.68
C ASP A 97 3.24 -9.44 -7.41
N ARG A 98 3.61 -8.17 -7.54
CA ARG A 98 3.82 -7.28 -6.39
C ARG A 98 2.52 -7.00 -5.64
N VAL A 99 1.42 -6.75 -6.36
CA VAL A 99 0.07 -6.59 -5.75
C VAL A 99 -0.34 -7.88 -5.03
N LYS A 100 -0.19 -9.04 -5.67
CA LYS A 100 -0.47 -10.36 -5.06
C LYS A 100 0.39 -10.57 -3.81
N LYS A 101 1.67 -10.19 -3.83
CA LYS A 101 2.57 -10.34 -2.70
C LYS A 101 2.10 -9.54 -1.49
N ILE A 102 1.69 -8.29 -1.68
CA ILE A 102 1.11 -7.46 -0.61
C ILE A 102 -0.23 -8.04 -0.13
N PHE A 103 -1.12 -8.40 -1.07
CA PHE A 103 -2.43 -8.98 -0.74
C PHE A 103 -2.32 -10.23 0.15
N LYS A 104 -1.38 -11.13 -0.15
CA LYS A 104 -1.14 -12.35 0.64
C LYS A 104 -0.69 -12.06 2.09
N LYS A 105 -0.20 -10.86 2.39
CA LYS A 105 0.19 -10.45 3.75
C LYS A 105 -0.98 -9.90 4.57
N PHE A 106 -2.10 -9.52 3.95
CA PHE A 106 -3.27 -9.12 4.72
C PHE A 106 -3.79 -10.33 5.52
N PRO A 107 -4.06 -10.16 6.83
CA PRO A 107 -4.56 -11.24 7.66
C PRO A 107 -5.90 -11.75 7.13
N ARG A 108 -6.03 -13.07 7.01
CA ARG A 108 -7.28 -13.72 6.59
C ARG A 108 -8.36 -13.50 7.64
N LEU A 109 -9.58 -13.30 7.19
CA LEU A 109 -10.74 -13.09 8.06
C LEU A 109 -11.05 -14.40 8.80
N SER A 110 -10.75 -14.45 10.10
CA SER A 110 -11.37 -15.40 11.01
C SER A 110 -12.58 -14.71 11.63
N VAL A 111 -13.78 -15.01 11.12
CA VAL A 111 -15.03 -14.63 11.76
C VAL A 111 -15.24 -15.61 12.93
N PRO A 112 -15.47 -15.14 14.18
CA PRO A 112 -15.83 -16.05 15.27
C PRO A 112 -17.15 -16.76 14.92
N GLN A 113 -17.12 -18.09 14.78
CA GLN A 113 -18.26 -18.88 14.28
C GLN A 113 -19.17 -19.47 15.38
N HIS A 114 -18.89 -19.25 16.66
CA HIS A 114 -19.73 -19.77 17.73
C HIS A 114 -19.52 -18.97 19.00
N LEU A 115 -20.54 -18.28 19.51
CA LEU A 115 -20.49 -17.67 20.85
C LEU A 115 -21.85 -17.88 21.51
N GLU A 116 -21.90 -18.79 22.47
CA GLU A 116 -22.94 -18.77 23.51
C GLU A 116 -22.67 -17.54 24.37
N LEU A 117 -23.54 -16.53 24.26
CA LEU A 117 -23.40 -15.24 24.93
C LEU A 117 -23.75 -15.42 26.41
N ALA A 118 -22.75 -15.59 27.26
CA ALA A 118 -22.97 -15.75 28.71
C ALA A 118 -22.60 -14.51 29.55
N ASP A 119 -21.63 -13.66 29.17
CA ASP A 119 -21.15 -12.55 30.02
C ASP A 119 -20.81 -11.23 29.25
N ASP A 120 -20.91 -10.08 29.95
CA ASP A 120 -20.62 -8.73 29.40
C ASP A 120 -19.17 -8.55 28.90
N ASP A 121 -18.20 -9.20 29.54
CA ASP A 121 -16.79 -9.18 29.11
C ASP A 121 -16.58 -9.83 27.74
N ASP A 122 -17.43 -10.80 27.37
CA ASP A 122 -17.37 -11.47 26.07
C ASP A 122 -18.01 -10.62 24.96
N LEU A 123 -18.99 -9.76 25.30
CA LEU A 123 -19.54 -8.78 24.38
C LEU A 123 -18.52 -7.69 24.02
N GLN A 124 -17.72 -7.22 24.99
CA GLN A 124 -16.66 -6.24 24.77
C GLN A 124 -15.57 -6.82 23.85
N LYS A 125 -15.09 -8.04 24.13
CA LYS A 125 -14.10 -8.74 23.28
C LYS A 125 -14.64 -8.99 21.86
N LEU A 126 -15.93 -9.31 21.74
CA LEU A 126 -16.59 -9.50 20.44
C LEU A 126 -16.62 -8.18 19.65
N SER A 127 -16.99 -7.08 20.30
CA SER A 127 -16.98 -5.75 19.70
C SER A 127 -15.60 -5.37 19.17
N GLU A 128 -14.55 -5.61 19.96
CA GLU A 128 -13.15 -5.37 19.56
C GLU A 128 -12.72 -6.26 18.39
N ALA A 129 -13.08 -7.54 18.42
CA ALA A 129 -12.80 -8.47 17.33
C ALA A 129 -13.49 -8.08 16.02
N ILE A 130 -14.75 -7.61 16.10
CA ILE A 130 -15.52 -7.09 14.97
C ILE A 130 -14.89 -5.80 14.45
N ALA A 131 -14.51 -4.86 15.31
CA ALA A 131 -13.85 -3.61 14.92
C ALA A 131 -12.52 -3.90 14.21
N ALA A 132 -11.70 -4.80 14.76
CA ALA A 132 -10.45 -5.24 14.13
C ALA A 132 -10.70 -5.97 12.80
N ALA A 133 -11.78 -6.75 12.67
CA ALA A 133 -12.20 -7.36 11.41
C ALA A 133 -12.58 -6.31 10.37
N LYS A 134 -13.35 -5.28 10.78
CA LYS A 134 -13.76 -4.18 9.91
C LYS A 134 -12.55 -3.41 9.36
N THR A 135 -11.61 -3.01 10.23
CA THR A 135 -10.39 -2.30 9.81
C THR A 135 -9.57 -3.12 8.80
N ARG A 136 -9.46 -4.44 8.99
CA ARG A 136 -8.82 -5.36 8.04
C ARG A 136 -9.48 -5.33 6.67
N VAL A 137 -10.80 -5.47 6.64
CA VAL A 137 -11.58 -5.50 5.40
C VAL A 137 -11.47 -4.17 4.65
N GLU A 138 -11.63 -3.05 5.35
CA GLU A 138 -11.61 -1.72 4.75
C GLU A 138 -10.25 -1.38 4.13
N GLY A 139 -9.16 -1.67 4.84
CA GLY A 139 -7.81 -1.45 4.33
C GLY A 139 -7.50 -2.29 3.09
N CYS A 140 -7.81 -3.59 3.15
CA CYS A 140 -7.60 -4.50 2.02
C CYS A 140 -8.47 -4.14 0.81
N SER A 141 -9.76 -3.85 1.05
CA SER A 141 -10.71 -3.45 0.00
C SER A 141 -10.28 -2.16 -0.70
N SER A 142 -9.84 -1.15 0.06
CA SER A 142 -9.37 0.12 -0.52
C SER A 142 -8.13 -0.08 -1.40
N PHE A 143 -7.17 -0.88 -0.91
CA PHE A 143 -5.99 -1.26 -1.68
C PHE A 143 -6.35 -1.98 -3.00
N LEU A 144 -7.19 -3.01 -2.93
CA LEU A 144 -7.58 -3.79 -4.11
C LEU A 144 -8.38 -2.97 -5.12
N LYS A 145 -9.31 -2.12 -4.66
CA LYS A 145 -10.05 -1.21 -5.54
C LYS A 145 -9.10 -0.26 -6.28
N ALA A 146 -8.12 0.30 -5.59
CA ALA A 146 -7.11 1.15 -6.21
C ALA A 146 -6.29 0.36 -7.24
N ALA A 147 -5.88 -0.88 -6.92
CA ALA A 147 -5.11 -1.72 -7.83
C ALA A 147 -5.90 -2.15 -9.08
N ILE A 148 -7.18 -2.54 -8.95
CA ILE A 148 -8.04 -2.93 -10.08
C ILE A 148 -8.32 -1.75 -11.00
N LYS A 149 -8.53 -0.56 -10.44
CA LYS A 149 -8.74 0.66 -11.23
C LYS A 149 -7.55 0.92 -12.16
N LEU A 150 -6.32 0.58 -11.74
CA LEU A 150 -5.14 0.69 -12.60
C LEU A 150 -5.19 -0.24 -13.80
N ASP A 151 -5.58 -1.49 -13.57
CA ASP A 151 -5.68 -2.49 -14.63
C ASP A 151 -6.70 -2.03 -15.69
N THR A 152 -7.84 -1.50 -15.25
CA THR A 152 -8.85 -0.92 -16.16
C THR A 152 -8.31 0.28 -16.95
N ILE A 153 -7.61 1.21 -16.29
CA ILE A 153 -7.02 2.38 -16.96
C ILE A 153 -5.93 1.97 -17.95
N SER A 154 -5.07 1.02 -17.56
CA SER A 154 -3.99 0.49 -18.40
C SER A 154 -4.55 -0.22 -19.63
N PHE A 155 -5.58 -1.06 -19.45
CA PHE A 155 -6.28 -1.73 -20.54
C PHE A 155 -6.91 -0.74 -21.54
N VAL A 156 -7.56 0.30 -21.02
CA VAL A 156 -8.17 1.37 -21.83
C VAL A 156 -7.10 2.22 -22.54
N ALA A 157 -5.98 2.53 -21.87
CA ALA A 157 -4.87 3.27 -22.45
C ALA A 157 -4.13 2.47 -23.54
N ALA A 158 -4.00 1.15 -23.37
CA ALA A 158 -3.43 0.24 -24.36
C ALA A 158 -4.36 0.02 -25.57
N ASN A 159 -5.67 0.26 -25.41
CA ASN A 159 -6.68 0.08 -26.45
C ASN A 159 -7.54 1.35 -26.62
N PRO A 160 -6.97 2.45 -27.14
CA PRO A 160 -7.64 3.74 -27.21
C PRO A 160 -8.93 3.72 -28.07
N HIS A 161 -9.07 2.75 -28.98
CA HIS A 161 -10.29 2.56 -29.78
C HIS A 161 -11.47 1.99 -28.98
N ILE A 162 -11.24 1.36 -27.81
CA ILE A 162 -12.29 0.85 -26.93
C ILE A 162 -12.94 1.99 -26.11
N PHE A 163 -12.26 3.13 -25.96
CA PHE A 163 -12.74 4.29 -25.20
C PHE A 163 -14.12 4.79 -25.70
N ILE A 164 -14.37 4.66 -27.00
CA ILE A 164 -15.60 5.09 -27.68
C ILE A 164 -16.82 4.22 -27.28
N TYR A 165 -16.59 2.99 -26.81
CA TYR A 165 -17.65 2.04 -26.45
C TYR A 165 -17.97 1.99 -24.95
N VAL A 166 -17.03 2.41 -24.09
CA VAL A 166 -17.16 2.28 -22.63
C VAL A 166 -17.68 3.57 -21.97
N TYR A 167 -17.40 4.73 -22.56
CA TYR A 167 -17.95 6.02 -22.13
C TYR A 167 -18.60 6.72 -23.33
N PRO A 168 -19.89 6.47 -23.62
CA PRO A 168 -20.61 7.31 -24.56
C PRO A 168 -20.63 8.73 -23.98
N LEU A 169 -20.04 9.69 -24.71
CA LEU A 169 -20.18 11.11 -24.43
C LEU A 169 -21.68 11.46 -24.41
N PRO A 170 -22.16 12.27 -23.46
CA PRO A 170 -23.56 12.69 -23.39
C PRO A 170 -23.97 13.56 -24.58
#